data_AF-A0A963IMF9-F1
#
_entry.id   AF-A0A963IMF9-F1
#
_cell.length_a   1.000
_cell.length_b   1.000
_cell.length_c   1.000
_cell.angle_alpha   90.00
_cell.angle_beta   90.00
_cell.angle_gamma   90.00
#
_symmetry.space_group_name_H-M   'P 1'
#
loop_
_entity.id
_entity.type
_entity.pdbx_description
1 polymer ?
#
loop_
_entity_poly.entity_id
_entity_poly.type
_entity_poly.pdbx_seq_one_letter_code
_entity_poly.pdbx_strand_id
1 'polypeptide(L)'
;PARVNGDPAALIAAGIRPVQTVRELVSQGVFASAASDGNRQAALIDLETPGETTEYWLGFDNFYVITRYNRSSFYAMSVFQLAEAIREVRNNRLAATR
;
A
#
# COMPACT_ATOMS: atom_id res chain seq x y z
N PRO A 1 5.79 1.29 -3.71
CA PRO A 1 6.30 0.04 -3.10
C PRO A 1 7.19 0.33 -1.87
N ALA A 2 7.03 -0.49 -0.85
CA ALA A 2 7.89 -0.59 0.32
C ALA A 2 8.95 -1.68 0.10
N ARG A 3 10.05 -1.58 0.83
CA ARG A 3 11.08 -2.61 0.96
C ARG A 3 11.07 -3.13 2.39
N VAL A 4 11.32 -4.42 2.56
CA VAL A 4 11.41 -5.03 3.89
C VAL A 4 12.78 -5.66 4.06
N ASN A 5 13.45 -5.31 5.15
CA ASN A 5 14.69 -5.95 5.60
C ASN A 5 14.38 -6.83 6.80
N GLY A 6 14.54 -8.15 6.66
CA GLY A 6 14.22 -9.13 7.70
C GLY A 6 12.94 -9.92 7.39
N ASP A 7 12.40 -10.60 8.40
CA ASP A 7 11.20 -11.43 8.27
C ASP A 7 9.90 -10.59 8.45
N PRO A 8 9.06 -10.46 7.40
CA PRO A 8 7.80 -9.72 7.48
C PRO A 8 6.65 -10.49 8.14
N ALA A 9 6.80 -11.77 8.48
CA ALA A 9 5.66 -12.63 8.83
C ALA A 9 4.79 -12.07 9.97
N ALA A 10 5.40 -11.52 11.02
CA ALA A 10 4.67 -10.92 12.13
C ALA A 10 3.89 -9.65 11.72
N LEU A 11 4.46 -8.85 10.82
CA LEU A 11 3.83 -7.63 10.31
C LEU A 11 2.65 -7.96 9.39
N ILE A 12 2.77 -9.00 8.56
CA ILE A 12 1.68 -9.49 7.71
C ILE A 12 0.56 -10.09 8.58
N ALA A 13 0.92 -10.88 9.59
CA ALA A 13 -0.04 -11.50 10.52
C ALA A 13 -0.82 -10.47 11.35
N ALA A 14 -0.26 -9.28 11.59
CA ALA A 14 -0.98 -8.17 12.23
C ALA A 14 -2.17 -7.66 11.39
N GLY A 15 -2.19 -7.97 10.09
CA GLY A 15 -3.32 -7.76 9.20
C GLY A 15 -3.41 -6.34 8.62
N ILE A 16 -4.48 -6.11 7.85
CA ILE A 16 -4.65 -4.93 6.99
C ILE A 16 -5.09 -3.64 7.71
N ARG A 17 -5.39 -3.70 9.01
CA ARG A 17 -5.80 -2.51 9.76
C ARG A 17 -4.55 -1.68 10.10
N PRO A 18 -4.49 -0.40 9.69
CA PRO A 18 -3.35 0.47 9.99
C PRO A 18 -3.36 0.85 11.48
N VAL A 19 -2.57 0.14 12.28
CA VAL A 19 -2.48 0.36 13.73
C VAL A 19 -1.10 0.80 14.19
N GLN A 20 -0.08 0.54 13.38
CA GLN A 20 1.30 0.94 13.66
C GLN A 20 1.64 2.22 12.90
N THR A 21 2.42 3.09 13.52
CA THR A 21 2.96 4.27 12.85
C THR A 21 4.03 3.87 11.82
N VAL A 22 4.20 4.67 10.80
CA VAL A 22 5.28 4.50 9.82
C VAL A 22 6.65 4.42 10.50
N ARG A 23 6.89 5.20 11.57
CA ARG A 23 8.13 5.14 12.35
C ARG A 23 8.36 3.78 13.01
N GLU A 24 7.31 3.18 13.58
CA GLU A 24 7.40 1.85 14.19
C GLU A 24 7.68 0.78 13.12
N LEU A 25 7.06 0.86 11.95
CA LEU A 25 7.33 -0.04 10.84
C LEU A 25 8.78 0.11 10.32
N VAL A 26 9.30 1.32 10.25
CA VAL A 26 10.72 1.58 9.92
C VAL A 26 11.66 0.96 10.93
N SER A 27 11.35 1.05 12.23
CA SER A 27 12.15 0.41 13.29
C SER A 27 12.15 -1.13 13.18
N GLN A 28 11.17 -1.70 12.48
CA GLN A 28 11.04 -3.13 12.19
C GLN A 28 11.54 -3.51 10.79
N GLY A 29 12.23 -2.59 10.09
CA GLY A 29 12.88 -2.89 8.81
C GLY A 29 12.04 -2.61 7.56
N VAL A 30 10.90 -1.92 7.68
CA VAL A 30 10.06 -1.53 6.53
C VAL A 30 10.40 -0.11 6.06
N PHE A 31 10.77 0.04 4.79
CA PHE A 31 11.16 1.34 4.21
C PHE A 31 10.33 1.67 2.98
N ALA A 32 9.79 2.89 2.88
CA ALA A 32 9.05 3.34 1.70
C ALA A 32 9.40 4.79 1.35
N SER A 33 9.52 5.10 0.05
CA SER A 33 9.87 6.46 -0.42
C SER A 33 8.80 7.51 -0.13
N ALA A 34 7.53 7.10 0.01
CA ALA A 34 6.39 7.99 0.27
C ALA A 34 6.13 8.26 1.78
N ALA A 35 7.02 7.80 2.65
CA ALA A 35 6.87 7.85 4.11
C ALA A 35 7.28 9.20 4.73
N SER A 36 6.73 10.32 4.25
CA SER A 36 7.10 11.66 4.76
C SER A 36 6.56 11.97 6.16
N ASP A 37 5.48 11.30 6.58
CA ASP A 37 4.90 11.43 7.92
C ASP A 37 5.10 10.15 8.73
N GLY A 38 6.08 10.19 9.64
CA GLY A 38 6.41 9.07 10.52
C GLY A 38 5.34 8.74 11.58
N ASN A 39 4.42 9.66 11.88
CA ASN A 39 3.34 9.44 12.86
C ASN A 39 2.08 8.86 12.22
N ARG A 40 1.97 8.90 10.90
CA ARG A 40 0.83 8.34 10.18
C ARG A 40 0.74 6.84 10.41
N GLN A 41 -0.47 6.35 10.67
CA GLN A 41 -0.72 4.92 10.85
C GLN A 41 -0.76 4.19 9.51
N ALA A 42 -0.15 3.01 9.46
CA ALA A 42 -0.07 2.13 8.31
C ALA A 42 -0.07 0.65 8.72
N ALA A 43 -0.36 -0.21 7.77
CA ALA A 43 -0.13 -1.66 7.82
C ALA A 43 0.83 -2.07 6.71
N LEU A 44 1.60 -3.14 6.93
CA LEU A 44 2.37 -3.77 5.85
C LEU A 44 1.42 -4.67 5.05
N ILE A 45 1.37 -4.45 3.75
CA ILE A 45 0.57 -5.24 2.81
C ILE A 45 1.51 -6.01 1.90
N ASP A 46 1.31 -7.31 1.80
CA ASP A 46 1.95 -8.20 0.85
C ASP A 46 1.02 -8.46 -0.35
N LEU A 47 1.61 -8.46 -1.54
CA LEU A 47 0.97 -8.82 -2.79
C LEU A 47 1.87 -9.84 -3.48
N GLU A 48 1.52 -11.10 -3.30
CA GLU A 48 2.24 -12.22 -3.88
C GLU A 48 1.81 -12.46 -5.33
N THR A 49 2.80 -12.64 -6.20
CA THR A 49 2.59 -13.11 -7.58
C THR A 49 3.37 -14.41 -7.76
N PRO A 50 2.72 -15.51 -8.19
CA PRO A 50 3.42 -16.79 -8.36
C PRO A 50 4.63 -16.68 -9.29
N GLY A 51 5.80 -17.07 -8.79
CA GLY A 51 7.06 -17.04 -9.56
C GLY A 51 7.77 -15.68 -9.57
N GLU A 52 7.25 -14.67 -8.88
CA GLU A 52 7.85 -13.35 -8.75
C GLU A 52 8.20 -13.02 -7.29
N THR A 53 8.97 -11.95 -7.09
CA THR A 53 9.24 -11.45 -5.74
C THR A 53 8.00 -10.76 -5.19
N THR A 54 7.62 -11.08 -3.95
CA THR A 54 6.49 -10.42 -3.28
C THR A 54 6.64 -8.91 -3.26
N GLU A 55 5.60 -8.20 -3.66
CA GLU A 55 5.53 -6.76 -3.55
C GLU A 55 4.99 -6.35 -2.19
N TYR A 56 5.67 -5.40 -1.55
CA TYR A 56 5.23 -4.84 -0.28
C TYR A 56 4.75 -3.39 -0.43
N TRP A 57 3.74 -3.02 0.33
CA TRP A 57 3.17 -1.68 0.34
C TRP A 57 2.81 -1.23 1.75
N LEU A 58 2.83 0.08 1.99
CA LEU A 58 2.22 0.67 3.18
C LEU A 58 0.76 0.96 2.89
N GLY A 59 -0.15 0.21 3.55
CA GLY A 59 -1.58 0.43 3.50
C GLY A 59 -2.01 1.43 4.58
N PHE A 60 -2.54 2.58 4.17
CA PHE A 60 -3.08 3.62 5.07
C PHE A 60 -4.60 3.48 5.24
N ASP A 61 -5.21 4.32 6.07
CA ASP A 61 -6.66 4.32 6.36
C ASP A 61 -7.55 4.20 5.13
N ASN A 62 -7.30 4.99 4.08
CA ASN A 62 -8.13 4.93 2.87
C ASN A 62 -8.01 3.57 2.14
N PHE A 63 -6.84 2.93 2.16
CA PHE A 63 -6.68 1.58 1.62
C PHE A 63 -7.51 0.58 2.45
N TYR A 64 -7.44 0.68 3.78
CA TYR A 64 -8.27 -0.12 4.68
C TYR A 64 -9.78 0.10 4.43
N VAL A 65 -10.21 1.34 4.17
CA VAL A 65 -11.62 1.64 3.83
C VAL A 65 -12.08 0.90 2.58
N ILE A 66 -11.26 0.79 1.52
CA ILE A 66 -11.61 0.05 0.30
C ILE A 66 -11.90 -1.42 0.63
N THR A 67 -11.13 -2.02 1.55
CA THR A 67 -11.30 -3.43 1.96
C THR A 67 -12.61 -3.68 2.71
N ARG A 68 -13.34 -2.62 3.12
CA ARG A 68 -14.66 -2.77 3.74
C ARG A 68 -15.73 -3.20 2.74
N TYR A 69 -15.52 -2.95 1.44
CA TYR A 69 -16.36 -3.51 0.37
C TYR A 69 -16.08 -4.99 0.15
N ASN A 70 -14.80 -5.37 0.11
CA ASN A 70 -14.35 -6.75 -0.01
C ASN A 70 -13.03 -6.93 0.75
N ARG A 71 -13.00 -7.88 1.70
CA ARG A 71 -11.89 -8.13 2.62
C ARG A 71 -10.70 -8.82 1.93
N SER A 72 -10.11 -8.16 0.93
CA SER A 72 -8.97 -8.67 0.16
C SER A 72 -8.01 -7.52 -0.19
N SER A 73 -6.72 -7.71 0.13
CA SER A 73 -5.63 -6.78 -0.23
C SER A 73 -5.50 -6.63 -1.74
N PHE A 74 -5.60 -7.74 -2.48
CA PHE A 74 -5.57 -7.74 -3.94
C PHE A 74 -6.72 -6.94 -4.53
N TYR A 75 -7.94 -7.13 -4.03
CA TYR A 75 -9.10 -6.34 -4.46
C TYR A 75 -8.86 -4.84 -4.24
N ALA A 76 -8.41 -4.46 -3.04
CA ALA A 76 -8.17 -3.06 -2.71
C ALA A 76 -7.07 -2.44 -3.57
N MET A 77 -6.00 -3.18 -3.85
CA MET A 77 -4.94 -2.71 -4.74
C MET A 77 -5.41 -2.58 -6.19
N SER A 78 -6.18 -3.53 -6.71
CA SER A 78 -6.74 -3.43 -8.07
C SER A 78 -7.65 -2.22 -8.22
N VAL A 79 -8.51 -1.94 -7.23
CA VAL A 79 -9.37 -0.75 -7.23
C VAL A 79 -8.53 0.54 -7.20
N PHE A 80 -7.51 0.59 -6.34
CA PHE A 80 -6.61 1.74 -6.25
C PHE A 80 -5.86 1.97 -7.58
N GLN A 81 -5.20 0.95 -8.12
CA GLN A 81 -4.44 1.04 -9.37
C GLN A 81 -5.32 1.44 -10.55
N LEU A 82 -6.54 0.90 -10.64
CA LEU A 82 -7.49 1.30 -11.68
C LEU A 82 -7.88 2.78 -11.56
N ALA A 83 -8.13 3.26 -10.34
CA ALA A 83 -8.47 4.67 -10.11
C ALA A 83 -7.31 5.60 -10.50
N GLU A 84 -6.07 5.22 -10.18
CA GLU A 84 -4.87 5.96 -10.57
C GLU A 84 -4.71 6.00 -12.10
N ALA A 85 -4.89 4.87 -12.79
CA ALA A 85 -4.81 4.79 -14.25
C ALA A 85 -5.89 5.66 -14.93
N ILE A 86 -7.14 5.63 -14.44
CA ILE A 86 -8.22 6.49 -14.94
C ILE A 86 -7.86 7.97 -14.74
N ARG A 87 -7.32 8.34 -13.56
CA ARG A 87 -6.93 9.71 -13.26
C ARG A 87 -5.82 10.19 -14.19
N GLU A 88 -4.82 9.36 -14.45
CA GLU A 88 -3.71 9.65 -15.36
C GLU A 88 -4.23 9.91 -16.78
N VAL A 89 -5.04 9.00 -17.33
CA VAL A 89 -5.65 9.16 -18.66
C VAL A 89 -6.48 10.45 -18.75
N ARG A 90 -7.27 10.76 -17.71
CA ARG A 90 -8.07 11.99 -17.66
C ARG A 90 -7.19 13.24 -17.66
N ASN A 91 -6.12 13.25 -16.86
CA ASN A 91 -5.20 14.39 -16.78
C ASN A 91 -4.45 14.60 -18.09
N ASN A 92 -4.01 13.52 -18.75
CA ASN A 92 -3.35 13.59 -20.05
C ASN A 92 -4.28 14.17 -21.13
N ARG A 93 -5.56 13.77 -21.13
CA ARG A 93 -6.56 14.35 -22.05
C ARG A 93 -6.77 15.85 -21.81
N LEU A 94 -6.86 16.27 -20.54
CA LEU A 94 -7.02 17.70 -20.20
C LEU A 94 -5.80 18.53 -20.60
N ALA A 95 -4.58 17.99 -20.44
CA ALA A 95 -3.36 18.66 -20.86
C ALA A 95 -3.28 18.80 -22.38
N ALA A 96 -3.72 17.80 -23.16
CA ALA A 96 -3.73 17.85 -24.62
C ALA A 96 -4.81 18.78 -25.23
N THR A 97 -5.78 19.22 -24.42
CA THR A 97 -6.85 20.14 -24.86
C THR A 97 -6.53 21.61 -24.51
N ARG A 98 -5.44 21.86 -23.77
CA ARG A 98 -4.93 23.20 -23.45
C ARG A 98 -3.82 23.59 -24.41
#